data_AF-A0A9Q0LU26-F1
#
_entry.id   AF-A0A9Q0LU26-F1
#
_cell.length_a   1.000
_cell.length_b   1.000
_cell.length_c   1.000
_cell.angle_alpha   90.00
_cell.angle_beta   90.00
_cell.angle_gamma   90.00
#
_symmetry.space_group_name_H-M   'P 1'
#
loop_
_entity.id
_entity.type
_entity.pdbx_description
1 polymer ?
#
loop_
_entity_poly.entity_id
_entity_poly.type
_entity_poly.pdbx_seq_one_letter_code
_entity_poly.pdbx_strand_id
1 'polypeptide(L)'
;MDYYWILPKSKSPPIKRFAQSGVIIEDDLYFFGGLQIQNNEIPLNDIVKYNLNENSWKRVLPKIPKMSFHGTAEYNGKLFIYGGVSNNNRKVSNVFSIDLKTFEIQEISPQEYGIWPESRSQHVFIGYDNWAYLLWGNHEYKLMDQVFRFNMDRCKWELIYGDIDKSEKAIHGVPNSANVTLEKSYFRSGFTPNLFGNDNDIDDERDDERDDIDDESDSREEDNDDEKELEKDGNDSEKKHKSETDR
;
A
#
# COMPACT_ATOMS: atom_id res chain seq x y z
N MET A 1 -25.11 22.80 -5.49
CA MET A 1 -25.00 21.66 -4.57
C MET A 1 -23.57 21.68 -4.08
N ASP A 2 -23.38 21.84 -2.77
CA ASP A 2 -22.04 21.84 -2.19
C ASP A 2 -21.63 20.41 -1.88
N TYR A 3 -20.50 19.98 -2.42
CA TYR A 3 -19.92 18.67 -2.15
C TYR A 3 -18.95 18.82 -0.97
N TYR A 4 -19.13 17.99 0.05
CA TYR A 4 -18.28 17.98 1.24
C TYR A 4 -17.67 16.58 1.43
N TRP A 5 -16.45 16.54 1.98
CA TRP A 5 -15.83 15.30 2.41
C TRP A 5 -16.57 14.75 3.62
N ILE A 6 -17.06 13.52 3.51
CA ILE A 6 -17.66 12.78 4.63
C ILE A 6 -16.63 11.79 5.13
N LEU A 7 -16.33 11.82 6.43
CA LEU A 7 -15.58 10.76 7.10
C LEU A 7 -16.57 9.76 7.71
N PRO A 8 -16.75 8.56 7.13
CA PRO A 8 -17.68 7.57 7.67
C PRO A 8 -17.20 7.11 9.05
N LYS A 9 -18.04 7.25 10.08
CA LYS A 9 -17.75 6.74 11.43
C LYS A 9 -18.26 5.30 11.55
N SER A 10 -17.42 4.33 11.21
CA SER A 10 -17.77 2.91 11.37
C SER A 10 -17.47 2.39 12.77
N LYS A 11 -18.24 1.41 13.24
CA LYS A 11 -17.89 0.64 14.45
C LYS A 11 -16.87 -0.44 14.06
N SER A 12 -15.74 -0.50 14.79
CA SER A 12 -14.70 -1.53 14.63
C SER A 12 -14.00 -1.56 13.25
N PRO A 13 -13.26 -0.50 12.86
CA PRO A 13 -12.50 -0.51 11.61
C PRO A 13 -11.41 -1.59 11.62
N PRO A 14 -10.98 -2.07 10.44
CA PRO A 14 -9.88 -3.03 10.35
C PRO A 14 -8.56 -2.39 10.79
N ILE A 15 -7.55 -3.24 10.98
CA ILE A 15 -6.18 -2.79 11.29
C ILE A 15 -5.72 -1.76 10.24
N LYS A 16 -5.17 -0.65 10.73
CA LYS A 16 -4.60 0.43 9.90
C LYS A 16 -3.51 -0.14 9.00
N ARG A 17 -3.61 0.16 7.71
CA ARG A 17 -2.74 -0.42 6.67
C ARG A 17 -2.50 0.55 5.52
N PHE A 18 -1.46 0.28 4.75
CA PHE A 18 -1.18 0.93 3.47
C PHE A 18 -0.80 -0.14 2.42
N ALA A 19 -0.65 0.27 1.16
CA ALA A 19 -0.30 -0.62 0.05
C ALA A 19 -1.29 -1.79 -0.16
N GLN A 20 -2.52 -1.65 0.33
CA GLN A 20 -3.66 -2.48 -0.05
C GLN A 20 -4.23 -2.03 -1.40
N SER A 21 -4.98 -2.92 -2.04
CA SER A 21 -5.79 -2.57 -3.19
C SER A 21 -7.21 -3.12 -3.00
N GLY A 22 -8.19 -2.50 -3.66
CA GLY A 22 -9.59 -2.80 -3.43
C GLY A 22 -10.50 -2.42 -4.58
N VAL A 23 -11.69 -2.99 -4.55
CA VAL A 23 -12.74 -2.84 -5.56
C VAL A 23 -14.07 -2.54 -4.87
N ILE A 24 -15.01 -1.97 -5.63
CA ILE A 24 -16.40 -1.85 -5.21
C ILE A 24 -17.24 -2.87 -5.97
N ILE A 25 -18.12 -3.56 -5.27
CA ILE A 25 -19.10 -4.48 -5.84
C ILE A 25 -20.43 -4.15 -5.22
N GLU A 26 -21.37 -3.70 -6.05
CA GLU A 26 -22.66 -3.19 -5.58
C GLU A 26 -22.43 -2.15 -4.46
N ASP A 27 -22.92 -2.42 -3.25
CA ASP A 27 -22.83 -1.54 -2.08
C ASP A 27 -21.68 -1.88 -1.12
N ASP A 28 -20.74 -2.73 -1.55
CA ASP A 28 -19.66 -3.25 -0.71
C ASP A 28 -18.28 -2.89 -1.27
N LEU A 29 -17.44 -2.27 -0.43
CA LEU A 29 -16.02 -2.07 -0.71
C LEU A 29 -15.23 -3.27 -0.20
N TYR A 30 -14.41 -3.87 -1.04
CA TYR A 30 -13.53 -4.98 -0.70
C TYR A 30 -12.08 -4.53 -0.82
N PHE A 31 -11.28 -4.69 0.23
CA PHE A 31 -9.83 -4.47 0.19
C PHE A 31 -9.10 -5.75 0.57
N PHE A 32 -8.05 -6.08 -0.17
CA PHE A 32 -7.20 -7.22 0.12
C PHE A 32 -5.80 -6.77 0.58
N GLY A 33 -5.25 -7.51 1.55
CA GLY A 33 -3.84 -7.42 1.93
C GLY A 33 -3.39 -6.04 2.42
N GLY A 34 -2.19 -5.64 1.99
CA GLY A 34 -1.49 -4.45 2.46
C GLY A 34 -0.53 -4.73 3.62
N LEU A 35 0.14 -3.68 4.09
CA LEU A 35 1.07 -3.69 5.21
C LEU A 35 0.42 -3.01 6.41
N GLN A 36 0.39 -3.67 7.56
CA GLN A 36 -0.11 -3.02 8.78
C GLN A 36 0.87 -1.95 9.27
N ILE A 37 0.37 -0.77 9.61
CA ILE A 37 1.23 0.35 10.06
C ILE A 37 1.86 0.05 11.44
N GLN A 38 1.13 -0.69 12.28
CA GLN A 38 1.58 -1.04 13.62
C GLN A 38 2.27 -2.41 13.58
N ASN A 39 3.41 -2.56 14.27
CA ASN A 39 4.22 -3.78 14.31
C ASN A 39 4.97 -4.11 13.00
N ASN A 40 5.97 -3.30 12.64
CA ASN A 40 6.96 -3.61 11.58
C ASN A 40 6.38 -3.95 10.20
N GLU A 41 5.35 -3.23 9.74
CA GLU A 41 4.87 -3.35 8.35
C GLU A 41 4.54 -4.79 7.93
N ILE A 42 3.97 -5.60 8.83
CA ILE A 42 3.69 -7.01 8.52
C ILE A 42 2.65 -7.08 7.39
N PRO A 43 2.91 -7.85 6.32
CA PRO A 43 1.95 -8.00 5.24
C PRO A 43 0.76 -8.85 5.68
N LEU A 44 -0.39 -8.52 5.11
CA LEU A 44 -1.68 -9.12 5.44
C LEU A 44 -2.22 -9.92 4.26
N ASN A 45 -3.15 -10.83 4.54
CA ASN A 45 -3.86 -11.64 3.55
C ASN A 45 -5.37 -11.71 3.84
N ASP A 46 -5.89 -10.80 4.66
CA ASP A 46 -7.34 -10.70 4.87
C ASP A 46 -7.98 -9.90 3.75
N ILE A 47 -9.25 -10.22 3.50
CA ILE A 47 -10.20 -9.36 2.81
C ILE A 47 -10.97 -8.61 3.89
N VAL A 48 -10.98 -7.28 3.81
CA VAL A 48 -11.85 -6.45 4.63
C VAL A 48 -12.94 -5.88 3.73
N LYS A 49 -14.18 -6.12 4.13
CA LYS A 49 -15.39 -5.71 3.44
C LYS A 49 -16.05 -4.60 4.24
N TYR A 50 -16.37 -3.48 3.60
CA TYR A 50 -17.17 -2.41 4.17
C TYR A 50 -18.48 -2.28 3.42
N ASN A 51 -19.59 -2.43 4.13
CA ASN A 51 -20.91 -2.24 3.55
C ASN A 51 -21.33 -0.76 3.68
N LEU A 52 -21.60 -0.12 2.54
CA LEU A 52 -21.93 1.30 2.45
C LEU A 52 -23.28 1.64 3.10
N ASN A 53 -24.23 0.69 3.08
CA ASN A 53 -25.56 0.88 3.63
C ASN A 53 -25.61 0.70 5.16
N GLU A 54 -24.93 -0.34 5.67
CA GLU A 54 -24.90 -0.69 7.09
C GLU A 54 -23.82 0.07 7.88
N ASN A 55 -22.87 0.70 7.18
CA ASN A 55 -21.68 1.32 7.78
C ASN A 55 -20.94 0.33 8.72
N SER A 56 -20.78 -0.90 8.24
CA SER A 56 -20.26 -2.03 9.01
C SER A 56 -19.07 -2.67 8.31
N TRP A 57 -18.12 -3.19 9.08
CA TRP A 57 -16.97 -3.93 8.57
C TRP A 57 -17.14 -5.43 8.80
N LYS A 58 -16.68 -6.22 7.83
CA LYS A 58 -16.51 -7.66 7.94
C LYS A 58 -15.10 -8.03 7.50
N ARG A 59 -14.53 -9.04 8.14
CA ARG A 59 -13.18 -9.54 7.83
C ARG A 59 -13.28 -11.01 7.43
N VAL A 60 -12.60 -11.36 6.35
CA VAL A 60 -12.48 -12.74 5.86
C VAL A 60 -11.01 -13.05 5.65
N LEU A 61 -10.60 -14.29 5.96
CA LEU A 61 -9.23 -14.76 5.79
C LEU A 61 -9.19 -15.83 4.70
N PRO A 62 -9.03 -15.44 3.42
CA PRO A 62 -8.81 -16.42 2.35
C PRO A 62 -7.47 -17.15 2.54
N LYS A 63 -7.40 -18.38 2.05
CA LYS A 63 -6.19 -19.21 2.07
C LYS A 63 -5.22 -18.83 0.92
N ILE A 64 -4.91 -17.55 0.80
CA ILE A 64 -3.89 -17.05 -0.15
C ILE A 64 -2.72 -16.36 0.58
N PRO A 65 -1.55 -16.24 -0.07
CA PRO A 65 -0.39 -15.60 0.53
C PRO A 65 -0.63 -14.14 0.92
N LYS A 66 0.12 -13.67 1.92
CA LYS A 66 0.16 -12.26 2.30
C LYS A 66 0.83 -11.43 1.21
N MET A 67 0.28 -10.24 0.97
CA MET A 67 0.65 -9.43 -0.19
C MET A 67 0.47 -7.94 0.03
N SER A 68 1.39 -7.14 -0.48
CA SER A 68 1.31 -5.67 -0.48
C SER A 68 1.71 -5.10 -1.84
N PHE A 69 1.37 -3.84 -2.12
CA PHE A 69 1.68 -3.14 -3.38
C PHE A 69 1.23 -3.88 -4.65
N HIS A 70 0.19 -4.71 -4.50
CA HIS A 70 -0.48 -5.43 -5.57
C HIS A 70 -1.60 -4.57 -6.14
N GLY A 71 -2.14 -4.98 -7.28
CA GLY A 71 -3.35 -4.40 -7.84
C GLY A 71 -4.52 -5.37 -7.78
N THR A 72 -5.74 -4.85 -7.71
CA THR A 72 -6.97 -5.64 -7.79
C THR A 72 -7.89 -5.18 -8.90
N ALA A 73 -8.65 -6.12 -9.45
CA ALA A 73 -9.72 -5.88 -10.39
C ALA A 73 -10.91 -6.78 -10.05
N GLU A 74 -12.10 -6.40 -10.53
CA GLU A 74 -13.31 -7.17 -10.32
C GLU A 74 -13.92 -7.59 -11.65
N TYR A 75 -14.46 -8.81 -11.68
CA TYR A 75 -15.29 -9.29 -12.76
C TYR A 75 -16.21 -10.42 -12.30
N ASN A 76 -17.51 -10.29 -12.56
CA ASN A 76 -18.53 -11.30 -12.25
C ASN A 76 -18.52 -11.79 -10.80
N GLY A 77 -18.38 -10.85 -9.84
CA GLY A 77 -18.36 -11.16 -8.41
C GLY A 77 -17.06 -11.81 -7.93
N LYS A 78 -16.03 -11.85 -8.77
CA LYS A 78 -14.71 -12.36 -8.42
C LYS A 78 -13.71 -11.23 -8.26
N LEU A 79 -12.93 -11.30 -7.19
CA LEU A 79 -11.78 -10.43 -6.97
C LEU A 79 -10.55 -11.05 -7.63
N PHE A 80 -9.96 -10.33 -8.58
CA PHE A 80 -8.67 -10.66 -9.18
C PHE A 80 -7.58 -9.84 -8.49
N ILE A 81 -6.47 -10.49 -8.13
CA ILE A 81 -5.31 -9.89 -7.47
C ILE A 81 -4.09 -10.21 -8.30
N TYR A 82 -3.31 -9.20 -8.69
CA TYR A 82 -2.08 -9.39 -9.47
C TYR A 82 -0.89 -8.69 -8.83
N GLY A 83 0.26 -9.35 -8.91
CA GLY A 83 1.56 -8.77 -8.62
C GLY A 83 1.79 -8.43 -7.16
N GLY A 84 2.57 -7.40 -6.90
CA GLY A 84 2.93 -6.96 -5.55
C GLY A 84 4.08 -7.74 -4.94
N VAL A 85 4.25 -7.56 -3.63
CA VAL A 85 5.34 -8.11 -2.83
C VAL A 85 4.77 -9.12 -1.82
N SER A 86 5.30 -10.33 -1.82
CA SER A 86 4.94 -11.40 -0.89
C SER A 86 5.65 -11.27 0.46
N ASN A 87 5.23 -12.07 1.44
CA ASN A 87 5.78 -12.05 2.80
C ASN A 87 7.30 -12.29 2.92
N ASN A 88 7.93 -12.89 1.91
CA ASN A 88 9.38 -13.11 1.82
C ASN A 88 10.09 -12.02 0.99
N ASN A 89 9.45 -10.85 0.83
CA ASN A 89 9.94 -9.71 0.09
C ASN A 89 10.26 -9.99 -1.40
N ARG A 90 9.54 -10.94 -2.01
CA ARG A 90 9.67 -11.25 -3.43
C ARG A 90 8.53 -10.63 -4.22
N LYS A 91 8.85 -10.09 -5.39
CA LYS A 91 7.83 -9.66 -6.33
C LYS A 91 7.26 -10.89 -7.02
N VAL A 92 5.94 -11.01 -7.01
CA VAL A 92 5.22 -12.14 -7.63
C VAL A 92 4.53 -11.69 -8.92
N SER A 93 4.22 -12.62 -9.80
CA SER A 93 3.50 -12.35 -11.06
C SER A 93 2.27 -13.22 -11.23
N ASN A 94 1.90 -14.02 -10.24
CA ASN A 94 0.69 -14.83 -10.23
C ASN A 94 -0.56 -13.94 -10.18
N VAL A 95 -1.66 -14.42 -10.77
CA VAL A 95 -3.00 -13.86 -10.57
C VAL A 95 -3.74 -14.78 -9.61
N PHE A 96 -4.34 -14.24 -8.56
CA PHE A 96 -5.32 -14.96 -7.76
C PHE A 96 -6.72 -14.46 -8.13
N SER A 97 -7.67 -15.37 -8.32
CA SER A 97 -9.10 -15.03 -8.37
C SER A 97 -9.81 -15.62 -7.15
N ILE A 98 -10.70 -14.84 -6.56
CA ILE A 98 -11.48 -15.23 -5.39
C ILE A 98 -12.95 -14.94 -5.68
N ASP A 99 -13.79 -15.98 -5.68
CA ASP A 99 -15.24 -15.78 -5.70
C ASP A 99 -15.67 -15.19 -4.36
N LEU A 100 -16.25 -13.99 -4.35
CA LEU A 100 -16.56 -13.28 -3.10
C LEU A 100 -17.84 -13.76 -2.41
N LYS A 101 -18.57 -14.70 -3.02
CA LYS A 101 -19.72 -15.37 -2.43
C LYS A 101 -19.34 -16.70 -1.80
N THR A 102 -18.54 -17.51 -2.50
CA THR A 102 -18.14 -18.85 -2.03
C THR A 102 -16.78 -18.85 -1.32
N PHE A 103 -15.97 -17.82 -1.53
CA PHE A 103 -14.55 -17.74 -1.15
C PHE A 103 -13.68 -18.85 -1.75
N GLU A 104 -14.13 -19.43 -2.87
CA GLU A 104 -13.31 -20.32 -3.68
C GLU A 104 -12.18 -19.53 -4.34
N ILE A 105 -10.99 -20.12 -4.33
CA ILE A 105 -9.75 -19.51 -4.79
C ILE A 105 -9.23 -20.27 -6.00
N GLN A 106 -8.80 -19.53 -7.02
CA GLN A 106 -8.02 -20.06 -8.13
C GLN A 106 -6.74 -19.26 -8.27
N GLU A 107 -5.61 -19.95 -8.34
CA GLU A 107 -4.32 -19.37 -8.69
C GLU A 107 -4.04 -19.61 -10.18
N ILE A 108 -3.72 -18.54 -10.91
CA ILE A 108 -3.27 -18.57 -12.29
C ILE A 108 -1.81 -18.15 -12.31
N SER A 109 -0.94 -19.10 -12.61
CA SER A 109 0.53 -18.93 -12.57
C SER A 109 1.11 -18.75 -13.98
N PRO A 110 2.33 -18.20 -14.09
CA PRO A 110 3.05 -18.12 -15.36
C PRO A 110 3.08 -19.47 -16.07
N GLN A 111 2.81 -19.44 -17.37
CA GLN A 111 2.83 -20.63 -18.22
C GLN A 111 4.15 -20.70 -18.99
N GLU A 112 4.57 -21.90 -19.38
CA GLU A 112 5.77 -22.12 -20.20
C GLU A 112 5.66 -21.42 -21.57
N TYR A 113 4.44 -21.31 -22.10
CA TYR A 113 4.15 -20.69 -23.38
C TYR A 113 3.11 -19.57 -23.22
N GLY A 114 3.33 -18.46 -23.93
CA GLY A 114 2.42 -17.32 -23.96
C GLY A 114 3.07 -16.03 -23.45
N ILE A 115 2.30 -14.95 -23.50
CA ILE A 115 2.74 -13.66 -22.95
C ILE A 115 2.45 -13.69 -21.45
N TRP A 116 3.44 -13.33 -20.64
CA TRP A 116 3.25 -13.13 -19.20
C TRP A 116 4.01 -11.87 -18.76
N PRO A 117 3.37 -10.94 -18.03
CA PRO A 117 4.08 -9.78 -17.53
C PRO A 117 5.04 -10.18 -16.39
N GLU A 118 6.25 -9.62 -16.42
CA GLU A 118 7.23 -9.73 -15.32
C GLU A 118 6.61 -9.33 -13.98
N SER A 119 7.07 -9.95 -12.88
CA SER A 119 6.57 -9.63 -11.54
C SER A 119 6.81 -8.16 -11.21
N ARG A 120 5.80 -7.49 -10.64
CA ARG A 120 5.92 -6.04 -10.39
C ARG A 120 5.07 -5.60 -9.23
N SER A 121 5.55 -4.59 -8.52
CA SER A 121 4.81 -3.91 -7.44
C SER A 121 4.59 -2.45 -7.82
N GLN A 122 3.71 -1.77 -7.06
CA GLN A 122 3.40 -0.34 -7.25
C GLN A 122 2.93 -0.02 -8.68
N HIS A 123 2.30 -1.00 -9.33
CA HIS A 123 1.74 -0.90 -10.66
C HIS A 123 0.27 -0.44 -10.56
N VAL A 124 -0.31 -0.08 -11.69
CA VAL A 124 -1.76 0.08 -11.83
C VAL A 124 -2.33 -1.22 -12.38
N PHE A 125 -3.36 -1.76 -11.73
CA PHE A 125 -4.16 -2.86 -12.23
C PHE A 125 -5.64 -2.48 -12.10
N ILE A 126 -6.33 -2.28 -13.22
CA ILE A 126 -7.70 -1.74 -13.21
C ILE A 126 -8.61 -2.52 -14.14
N GLY A 127 -9.79 -2.89 -13.65
CA GLY A 127 -10.81 -3.61 -14.41
C GLY A 127 -11.66 -2.70 -15.31
N TYR A 128 -12.00 -3.19 -16.49
CA TYR A 128 -13.04 -2.67 -17.38
C TYR A 128 -13.64 -3.83 -18.19
N ASP A 129 -14.92 -4.10 -17.98
CA ASP A 129 -15.61 -5.28 -18.52
C ASP A 129 -14.84 -6.57 -18.14
N ASN A 130 -14.62 -7.50 -19.07
CA ASN A 130 -13.87 -8.73 -18.84
C ASN A 130 -12.34 -8.57 -18.91
N TRP A 131 -11.81 -7.33 -18.92
CA TRP A 131 -10.38 -7.05 -19.01
C TRP A 131 -9.86 -6.30 -17.79
N ALA A 132 -8.68 -6.67 -17.32
CA ALA A 132 -7.91 -5.87 -16.37
C ALA A 132 -6.64 -5.35 -17.04
N TYR A 133 -6.38 -4.06 -16.94
CA TYR A 133 -5.25 -3.39 -17.57
C TYR A 133 -4.12 -3.21 -16.57
N LEU A 134 -2.92 -3.66 -16.94
CA LEU A 134 -1.71 -3.57 -16.15
C LEU A 134 -0.79 -2.52 -16.75
N LEU A 135 -0.48 -1.48 -15.98
CA LEU A 135 0.41 -0.39 -16.39
C LEU A 135 1.49 -0.16 -15.34
N TRP A 136 2.68 0.17 -15.82
CA TRP A 136 3.80 0.65 -15.00
C TRP A 136 4.18 -0.29 -13.85
N GLY A 137 4.67 0.30 -12.75
CA GLY A 137 5.26 -0.41 -11.62
C GLY A 137 6.74 -0.66 -11.81
N ASN A 138 7.29 -1.46 -10.91
CA ASN A 138 8.72 -1.80 -10.92
C ASN A 138 8.96 -3.28 -10.66
N HIS A 139 9.94 -3.85 -11.36
CA HIS A 139 10.56 -5.15 -11.07
C HIS A 139 12.00 -4.89 -10.66
N GLU A 140 12.38 -5.30 -9.45
CA GLU A 140 13.69 -4.93 -8.89
C GLU A 140 13.95 -3.41 -9.05
N TYR A 141 15.01 -3.04 -9.77
CA TYR A 141 15.40 -1.66 -10.07
C TYR A 141 14.85 -1.11 -11.40
N LYS A 142 14.14 -1.94 -12.18
CA LYS A 142 13.59 -1.59 -13.50
C LYS A 142 12.18 -1.02 -13.36
N LEU A 143 11.97 0.19 -13.88
CA LEU A 143 10.63 0.74 -14.12
C LEU A 143 10.03 0.10 -15.37
N MET A 144 8.73 -0.18 -15.32
CA MET A 144 8.00 -0.81 -16.42
C MET A 144 7.29 0.23 -17.27
N ASP A 145 7.42 0.09 -18.58
CA ASP A 145 6.74 0.91 -19.59
C ASP A 145 5.72 0.09 -20.42
N GLN A 146 5.83 -1.23 -20.36
CA GLN A 146 4.91 -2.16 -21.02
C GLN A 146 3.49 -2.04 -20.45
N VAL A 147 2.51 -2.06 -21.35
CA VAL A 147 1.09 -2.12 -21.02
C VAL A 147 0.54 -3.47 -21.43
N PHE A 148 -0.07 -4.17 -20.47
CA PHE A 148 -0.74 -5.44 -20.71
C PHE A 148 -2.23 -5.33 -20.40
N ARG A 149 -3.01 -6.26 -20.92
CA ARG A 149 -4.34 -6.57 -20.41
C ARG A 149 -4.50 -8.05 -20.11
N PHE A 150 -5.28 -8.37 -19.10
CA PHE A 150 -5.63 -9.71 -18.68
C PHE A 150 -7.12 -9.94 -18.88
N ASN A 151 -7.49 -10.94 -19.67
CA ASN A 151 -8.87 -11.36 -19.80
C ASN A 151 -9.27 -12.14 -18.54
N MET A 152 -10.13 -11.56 -17.71
CA MET A 152 -10.57 -12.15 -16.44
C MET A 152 -11.51 -13.34 -16.62
N ASP A 153 -12.18 -13.45 -17.77
CA ASP A 153 -13.05 -14.59 -18.10
C ASP A 153 -12.23 -15.82 -18.56
N ARG A 154 -11.28 -15.59 -19.46
CA ARG A 154 -10.46 -16.64 -20.11
C ARG A 154 -9.12 -16.89 -19.41
N CYS A 155 -8.76 -16.05 -18.44
CA CYS A 155 -7.49 -16.04 -17.74
C CYS A 155 -6.27 -15.98 -18.68
N LYS A 156 -6.24 -15.01 -19.60
CA LYS A 156 -5.17 -14.85 -20.60
C LYS A 156 -4.65 -13.42 -20.69
N TRP A 157 -3.33 -13.29 -20.81
CA TRP A 157 -2.66 -12.00 -21.00
C TRP A 157 -2.47 -11.66 -22.47
N GLU A 158 -2.50 -10.36 -22.75
CA GLU A 158 -2.13 -9.77 -24.03
C GLU A 158 -1.26 -8.54 -23.80
N LEU A 159 -0.25 -8.35 -24.65
CA LEU A 159 0.56 -7.15 -24.69
C LEU A 159 -0.13 -6.11 -25.57
N ILE A 160 -0.32 -4.90 -25.04
CA ILE A 160 -0.91 -3.76 -25.78
C ILE A 160 0.20 -2.84 -26.28
N TYR A 161 1.20 -2.57 -25.45
CA TYR A 161 2.28 -1.63 -25.75
C TYR A 161 3.59 -2.03 -25.08
N GLY A 162 4.70 -1.66 -25.70
CA GLY A 162 6.05 -1.94 -25.24
C GLY A 162 6.65 -3.16 -25.93
N ASP A 163 7.96 -3.34 -25.75
CA ASP A 163 8.66 -4.53 -26.22
C ASP A 163 8.83 -5.51 -25.04
N ILE A 164 8.58 -6.79 -25.32
CA ILE A 164 9.04 -7.86 -24.44
C ILE A 164 10.50 -8.07 -24.81
N ASP A 165 11.40 -7.73 -23.87
CA ASP A 165 12.83 -7.78 -24.10
C ASP A 165 13.22 -9.15 -24.64
N LYS A 166 13.87 -9.14 -25.81
CA LYS A 166 14.11 -10.35 -26.61
C LYS A 166 15.28 -11.17 -26.10
N SER A 167 15.97 -10.72 -25.06
CA SER A 167 17.14 -11.39 -24.48
C SER A 167 16.82 -12.74 -23.81
N GLU A 168 15.55 -13.05 -23.55
CA GLU A 168 15.08 -14.39 -23.15
C GLU A 168 14.40 -15.18 -24.30
N LYS A 169 14.35 -14.66 -25.53
CA LYS A 169 13.74 -15.35 -26.70
C LYS A 169 14.61 -16.45 -27.32
N ALA A 170 15.59 -16.98 -26.59
CA ALA A 170 16.28 -18.19 -27.00
C ALA A 170 15.43 -19.45 -26.82
N ILE A 171 14.25 -19.38 -26.19
CA ILE A 171 13.35 -20.52 -26.09
C ILE A 171 11.92 -20.12 -26.50
N HIS A 172 11.53 -20.63 -27.67
CA HIS A 172 10.17 -20.72 -28.23
C HIS A 172 9.63 -19.49 -28.98
N GLY A 173 9.61 -19.64 -30.30
CA GLY A 173 9.13 -18.65 -31.26
C GLY A 173 7.63 -18.38 -31.18
N VAL A 174 7.27 -17.10 -31.33
CA VAL A 174 5.93 -16.64 -31.69
C VAL A 174 6.08 -15.51 -32.73
N PRO A 175 5.25 -15.46 -33.80
CA PRO A 175 5.36 -14.46 -34.86
C PRO A 175 4.75 -13.11 -34.50
N ASN A 176 5.21 -12.11 -35.27
CA ASN A 176 5.06 -10.66 -35.22
C ASN A 176 3.70 -10.04 -34.82
N SER A 177 3.85 -8.99 -34.00
CA SER A 177 3.12 -7.73 -33.86
C SER A 177 1.86 -7.49 -34.72
N ALA A 178 0.74 -7.20 -34.05
CA ALA A 178 -0.34 -6.37 -34.57
C ALA A 178 -0.31 -5.01 -33.86
N ASN A 179 -0.11 -3.93 -34.62
CA ASN A 179 -0.22 -2.56 -34.12
C ASN A 179 -1.70 -2.23 -33.86
N VAL A 180 -2.02 -1.81 -32.64
CA VAL A 180 -3.31 -1.20 -32.31
C VAL A 180 -3.05 0.26 -31.95
N THR A 181 -3.62 1.18 -32.74
CA THR A 181 -3.61 2.61 -32.45
C THR A 181 -4.66 2.88 -31.36
N LEU A 182 -4.23 3.37 -30.20
CA LEU A 182 -5.13 3.81 -29.13
C LEU A 182 -5.34 5.33 -29.19
N GLU A 183 -6.60 5.74 -29.12
CA GLU A 183 -6.98 7.14 -28.86
C GLU A 183 -6.49 7.54 -27.46
N LYS A 184 -5.95 8.77 -27.36
CA LYS A 184 -5.27 9.27 -26.18
C LYS A 184 -6.25 9.43 -25.01
N SER A 185 -6.10 8.61 -23.96
CA SER A 185 -6.60 8.90 -22.63
C SER A 185 -5.41 9.20 -21.71
N TYR A 186 -5.35 10.42 -21.20
CA TYR A 186 -4.33 10.84 -20.24
C TYR A 186 -4.70 10.34 -18.84
N PHE A 187 -3.88 9.46 -18.27
CA PHE A 187 -3.91 9.14 -16.84
C PHE A 187 -2.58 9.57 -16.21
N ARG A 188 -2.66 10.45 -15.21
CA ARG A 188 -1.52 10.94 -14.45
C ARG A 188 -1.57 10.28 -13.07
N SER A 189 -0.69 9.33 -12.79
CA SER A 189 -0.37 8.95 -11.42
C SER A 189 1.09 9.31 -11.15
N GLY A 190 1.30 10.28 -10.26
CA GLY A 190 2.62 10.69 -9.84
C GLY A 190 3.24 9.67 -8.90
N PHE A 191 4.41 9.15 -9.29
CA PHE A 191 5.36 8.59 -8.34
C PHE A 191 6.75 9.06 -8.77
N THR A 192 7.33 9.98 -8.00
CA THR A 192 8.75 10.31 -8.05
C THR A 192 9.42 9.49 -6.96
N PRO A 193 10.33 8.55 -7.29
CA PRO A 193 11.12 7.88 -6.27
C PRO A 193 12.01 8.94 -5.61
N ASN A 194 11.79 9.23 -4.33
CA ASN A 194 12.86 9.81 -3.54
C ASN A 194 13.91 8.71 -3.36
N LEU A 195 15.10 9.01 -3.86
CA LEU A 195 16.32 8.25 -3.67
C LEU A 195 16.42 7.89 -2.18
N PHE A 196 16.57 6.59 -1.88
CA PHE A 196 17.10 6.17 -0.59
C PHE A 196 18.55 6.68 -0.52
N GLY A 197 18.72 7.90 -0.02
CA GLY A 197 20.02 8.42 0.37
C GLY A 197 20.50 7.62 1.57
N ASN A 198 21.61 6.90 1.39
CA ASN A 198 22.43 6.49 2.51
C ASN A 198 22.99 7.76 3.15
N ASP A 199 22.55 8.08 4.37
CA ASP A 199 23.24 9.04 5.22
C ASP A 199 24.58 8.42 5.64
N ASN A 200 25.61 8.66 4.84
CA ASN A 200 27.03 8.59 5.20
C ASN A 200 27.76 9.30 4.07
N ASP A 201 27.90 10.61 4.19
CA ASP A 201 29.01 11.44 3.68
C ASP A 201 28.62 12.91 3.91
N ILE A 202 28.93 13.41 5.11
CA ILE A 202 28.99 14.85 5.37
C ILE A 202 30.47 15.21 5.28
N ASP A 203 30.87 15.71 4.11
CA ASP A 203 32.08 16.53 3.99
C ASP A 203 31.68 17.99 4.21
N ASP A 204 32.43 18.63 5.10
CA ASP A 204 32.43 20.04 5.46
C ASP A 204 32.62 20.93 4.21
N GLU A 205 31.63 21.75 3.88
CA GLU A 205 31.88 23.04 3.22
C GLU A 205 31.15 24.14 3.98
N ARG A 206 31.94 24.96 4.67
CA ARG A 206 31.53 26.22 5.29
C ARG A 206 31.48 27.28 4.19
N ASP A 207 30.31 27.84 3.95
CA ASP A 207 30.18 29.13 3.29
C ASP A 207 29.85 30.21 4.33
N ASP A 208 30.83 31.10 4.47
CA ASP A 208 30.75 32.39 5.16
C ASP A 208 29.83 33.32 4.36
N GLU A 209 28.71 33.76 4.96
CA GLU A 209 28.14 35.06 4.64
C GLU A 209 27.77 35.80 5.94
N ARG A 210 28.54 36.85 6.21
CA ARG A 210 28.22 37.91 7.17
C ARG A 210 27.29 38.88 6.47
N ASP A 211 26.28 39.34 7.18
CA ASP A 211 25.76 40.70 7.00
C ASP A 211 25.42 41.29 8.36
N ASP A 212 26.07 42.44 8.60
CA ASP A 212 25.99 43.29 9.77
C ASP A 212 24.65 44.05 9.82
N ILE A 213 24.04 44.17 11.00
CA ILE A 213 23.22 45.34 11.37
C ILE A 213 23.54 45.75 12.81
N ASP A 214 23.90 47.03 12.93
CA ASP A 214 24.35 47.79 14.09
C ASP A 214 23.28 48.13 15.15
N ASP A 215 23.80 48.68 16.25
CA ASP A 215 23.23 49.68 17.18
C ASP A 215 22.69 49.25 18.56
N GLU A 216 23.65 49.32 19.51
CA GLU A 216 23.70 50.21 20.69
C GLU A 216 22.62 50.14 21.81
N SER A 217 23.12 49.65 22.96
CA SER A 217 23.09 50.19 24.34
C SER A 217 21.78 50.64 25.01
N ASP A 218 21.49 50.06 26.19
CA ASP A 218 21.30 50.78 27.48
C ASP A 218 21.14 49.75 28.63
N SER A 219 22.15 49.57 29.51
CA SER A 219 22.32 50.12 30.87
C SER A 219 21.50 49.48 32.03
N ARG A 220 22.30 49.01 33.01
CA ARG A 220 22.19 49.16 34.50
C ARG A 220 21.07 48.43 35.25
N GLU A 221 21.47 47.54 36.19
CA GLU A 221 21.41 47.70 37.69
C GLU A 221 19.99 47.46 38.20
N GLU A 222 19.65 46.74 39.28
CA GLU A 222 20.27 46.32 40.54
C GLU A 222 19.23 45.31 41.14
N ASP A 223 19.63 44.14 41.63
CA ASP A 223 19.80 43.78 43.06
C ASP A 223 18.51 43.46 43.87
N ASN A 224 18.64 42.35 44.63
CA ASN A 224 18.01 42.01 45.92
C ASN A 224 16.52 41.59 45.91
N ASP A 225 16.04 40.66 46.73
CA ASP A 225 16.61 39.74 47.73
C ASP A 225 15.48 38.79 48.19
N ASP A 226 15.85 37.83 49.03
CA ASP A 226 15.02 37.06 49.99
C ASP A 226 14.33 35.77 49.48
N GLU A 227 14.97 34.61 49.66
CA GLU A 227 15.02 33.73 50.87
C GLU A 227 13.87 32.70 50.90
N LYS A 228 14.18 31.41 50.70
CA LYS A 228 14.39 30.35 51.74
C LYS A 228 13.11 30.05 52.55
N GLU A 229 12.78 28.84 52.97
CA GLU A 229 13.28 27.47 52.89
C GLU A 229 12.20 26.61 53.62
N LEU A 230 12.05 25.33 53.24
CA LEU A 230 11.83 24.16 54.12
C LEU A 230 10.52 24.10 54.97
N GLU A 231 9.90 22.99 55.35
CA GLU A 231 10.19 21.56 55.53
C GLU A 231 8.80 20.86 55.72
N LYS A 232 8.51 19.71 55.11
CA LYS A 232 8.61 18.31 55.60
C LYS A 232 7.61 17.81 56.69
N ASP A 233 7.36 16.51 56.54
CA ASP A 233 6.80 15.50 57.47
C ASP A 233 5.28 15.50 57.68
N GLY A 234 4.56 14.38 57.71
CA GLY A 234 4.89 12.95 57.72
C GLY A 234 3.67 12.14 58.20
N ASN A 235 3.77 10.80 58.10
CA ASN A 235 2.97 9.72 58.73
C ASN A 235 1.68 9.17 58.10
N ASP A 236 1.84 7.98 57.50
CA ASP A 236 1.37 6.65 57.98
C ASP A 236 -0.03 6.48 58.58
N SER A 237 -0.80 5.53 58.02
CA SER A 237 -1.01 4.21 58.65
C SER A 237 -1.95 3.27 57.88
N GLU A 238 -1.58 1.99 57.90
CA GLU A 238 -2.22 0.80 57.32
C GLU A 238 -3.60 0.46 57.93
N LYS A 239 -4.44 -0.28 57.17
CA LYS A 239 -4.99 -1.57 57.65
C LYS A 239 -5.61 -2.44 56.55
N LYS A 240 -5.19 -3.71 56.56
CA LYS A 240 -5.71 -4.89 55.83
C LYS A 240 -7.17 -5.21 56.19
N HIS A 241 -7.93 -5.76 55.24
CA HIS A 241 -8.93 -6.79 55.54
C HIS A 241 -8.95 -7.92 54.48
N LYS A 242 -9.31 -9.10 54.97
CA LYS A 242 -9.17 -10.44 54.37
C LYS A 242 -10.39 -10.84 53.53
N SER A 243 -10.14 -11.81 52.66
CA SER A 243 -11.00 -12.82 52.01
C SER A 243 -12.40 -13.08 52.57
N GLU A 244 -13.37 -13.31 51.67
CA GLU A 244 -14.24 -14.50 51.69
C GLU A 244 -14.90 -14.72 50.32
N THR A 245 -14.69 -15.91 49.75
CA THR A 245 -15.43 -16.49 48.63
C THR A 245 -16.38 -17.53 49.21
N ASP A 246 -17.67 -17.44 48.86
CA ASP A 246 -18.58 -18.59 48.79
C ASP A 246 -19.89 -18.19 48.08
N ARG A 247 -20.09 -18.76 46.87
CA ARG A 247 -21.30 -19.40 46.33
C ARG A 247 -21.27 -19.50 44.81
#